data_AF-A0A8H7CQH6-F1
#
_entry.id   AF-A0A8H7CQH6-F1
#
_cell.length_a   1.000
_cell.length_b   1.000
_cell.length_c   1.000
_cell.angle_alpha   90.00
_cell.angle_beta   90.00
_cell.angle_gamma   90.00
#
_symmetry.space_group_name_H-M   'P 1'
#
loop_
_entity.id
_entity.type
_entity.pdbx_description
1 polymer ?
#
loop_
_entity_poly.entity_id
_entity_poly.type
_entity_poly.pdbx_seq_one_letter_code
_entity_poly.pdbx_strand_id
1 'polypeptide(L)'
;MSAEVISTPELLEQILVHLPIRDLLVAAPLVSKTWHAVTLSPALQRALFFEPDPLASASTRVKNPLLAETFPPFFEDDPHWSGNLEAIESMPWSKAPDAFKRQEASWRRMLVTQPPAQTMVIEQEVSGMAGISERRAVLKDLSLRMGVLYDTIVPFIEDDVVCFRIQWHNGIALEGPGDLKLEVGAGYGCMDDLSRTLGGRFHSDGEKVIEVPFGKWETRMWD
;
A
#
# COMPACT_ATOMS: atom_id res chain seq x y z
N MET A 1 -0.29 -8.03 -44.17
CA MET A 1 0.90 -7.38 -43.58
C MET A 1 0.77 -7.11 -42.07
N SER A 2 -0.36 -7.43 -41.40
CA SER A 2 -0.51 -7.24 -39.94
C SER A 2 -0.01 -8.41 -39.07
N ALA A 3 0.10 -9.62 -39.62
CA ALA A 3 0.45 -10.82 -38.85
C ALA A 3 1.94 -10.93 -38.47
N GLU A 4 2.84 -10.35 -39.27
CA GLU A 4 4.28 -10.36 -38.98
C GLU A 4 4.62 -9.53 -37.74
N VAL A 5 3.94 -8.40 -37.53
CA VAL A 5 4.19 -7.50 -36.39
C VAL A 5 3.93 -8.19 -35.05
N ILE A 6 2.89 -9.03 -34.95
CA ILE A 6 2.53 -9.76 -33.72
C ILE A 6 3.46 -10.99 -33.51
N SER A 7 4.19 -11.39 -34.54
CA SER A 7 5.12 -12.53 -34.49
C SER A 7 6.52 -12.14 -33.99
N THR A 8 6.84 -10.85 -33.97
CA THR A 8 8.10 -10.31 -33.46
C THR A 8 7.93 -9.90 -31.99
N PRO A 9 8.64 -10.53 -31.03
CA PRO A 9 8.42 -10.29 -29.60
C PRO A 9 8.71 -8.84 -29.17
N GLU A 10 9.66 -8.16 -29.80
CA GLU A 10 10.01 -6.77 -29.50
C GLU A 10 8.89 -5.79 -29.89
N LEU A 11 8.29 -5.99 -31.07
CA LEU A 11 7.16 -5.18 -31.52
C LEU A 11 5.91 -5.48 -30.70
N LEU A 12 5.71 -6.75 -30.34
CA LEU A 12 4.63 -7.15 -29.46
C LEU A 12 4.75 -6.48 -28.08
N GLU A 13 5.94 -6.47 -27.48
CA GLU A 13 6.21 -5.79 -26.20
C GLU A 13 5.84 -4.30 -26.25
N GLN A 14 6.26 -3.60 -27.32
CA GLN A 14 5.95 -2.19 -27.52
C GLN A 14 4.46 -1.91 -27.66
N ILE A 15 3.68 -2.86 -28.19
CA ILE A 15 2.22 -2.72 -28.28
C ILE A 15 1.59 -3.00 -26.92
N LEU A 16 2.02 -4.08 -26.26
CA LEU A 16 1.44 -4.53 -24.99
C LEU A 16 1.64 -3.51 -23.87
N VAL A 17 2.77 -2.79 -23.83
CA VAL A 17 3.03 -1.80 -22.77
C VAL A 17 1.98 -0.67 -22.72
N HIS A 18 1.24 -0.46 -23.81
CA HIS A 18 0.19 0.55 -23.90
C HIS A 18 -1.21 0.02 -23.56
N LEU A 19 -1.36 -1.27 -23.25
CA LEU A 19 -2.63 -1.85 -22.85
C LEU A 19 -2.93 -1.63 -21.36
N PRO A 20 -4.21 -1.66 -20.95
CA PRO A 20 -4.58 -1.64 -19.54
C PRO A 20 -3.94 -2.79 -18.75
N ILE A 21 -3.46 -2.49 -17.54
CA ILE A 21 -2.81 -3.48 -16.64
C ILE A 21 -3.64 -4.75 -16.47
N ARG A 22 -4.96 -4.62 -16.33
CA ARG A 22 -5.86 -5.77 -16.14
C ARG A 22 -5.84 -6.74 -17.33
N ASP A 23 -5.81 -6.21 -18.55
CA ASP A 23 -5.75 -7.02 -19.77
C ASP A 23 -4.40 -7.73 -19.90
N LEU A 24 -3.32 -7.06 -19.52
CA LEU A 24 -1.98 -7.62 -19.49
C LEU A 24 -1.82 -8.75 -18.46
N LEU A 25 -2.53 -8.68 -17.33
CA LEU A 25 -2.47 -9.71 -16.28
C LEU A 25 -3.33 -10.93 -16.60
N VAL A 26 -4.50 -10.73 -17.19
CA VAL A 26 -5.54 -11.78 -17.27
C VAL A 26 -5.73 -12.29 -18.69
N ALA A 27 -5.68 -11.43 -19.70
CA ALA A 27 -6.00 -11.80 -21.08
C ALA A 27 -4.76 -12.11 -21.92
N ALA A 28 -3.74 -11.24 -21.89
CA ALA A 28 -2.56 -11.37 -22.74
C ALA A 28 -1.82 -12.72 -22.59
N PRO A 29 -1.60 -13.26 -21.37
CA PRO A 29 -0.95 -14.56 -21.17
C PRO A 29 -1.69 -15.75 -21.79
N LEU A 30 -3.01 -15.63 -21.97
CA LEU A 30 -3.86 -16.72 -22.44
C LEU A 30 -3.96 -16.78 -23.97
N VAL A 31 -3.49 -15.76 -24.68
CA VAL A 31 -3.56 -15.69 -26.15
C VAL A 31 -2.62 -16.71 -26.80
N SER A 32 -1.37 -16.78 -26.34
CA SER A 32 -0.36 -17.70 -26.86
C SER A 32 0.84 -17.81 -25.93
N LYS A 33 1.69 -18.84 -26.14
CA LYS A 33 2.96 -18.99 -25.41
C LYS A 33 3.91 -17.81 -25.64
N THR A 34 3.93 -17.24 -26.84
CA THR A 34 4.76 -16.07 -27.16
C THR A 34 4.29 -14.85 -26.38
N TRP A 35 2.97 -14.60 -26.34
CA TRP A 35 2.41 -13.49 -25.56
C TRP A 35 2.70 -13.66 -24.07
N HIS A 36 2.51 -14.88 -23.53
CA HIS A 36 2.88 -15.16 -22.15
C HIS A 36 4.35 -14.89 -21.86
N ALA A 37 5.27 -15.34 -22.73
CA ALA A 37 6.69 -15.06 -22.57
C ALA A 37 7.00 -13.57 -22.60
N VAL A 38 6.37 -12.80 -23.49
CA VAL A 38 6.54 -11.35 -23.56
C VAL A 38 6.01 -10.67 -22.29
N THR A 39 4.89 -11.10 -21.71
CA THR A 39 4.41 -10.52 -20.43
C THR A 39 5.38 -10.67 -19.26
N LEU A 40 6.34 -11.59 -19.36
CA LEU A 40 7.40 -11.79 -18.37
C LEU A 40 8.67 -10.97 -18.67
N SER A 41 8.66 -10.13 -19.70
CA SER A 41 9.81 -9.28 -20.04
C SER A 41 10.02 -8.17 -19.00
N PRO A 42 11.26 -7.66 -18.82
CA PRO A 42 11.52 -6.61 -17.86
C PRO A 42 10.70 -5.33 -18.10
N ALA A 43 10.43 -4.97 -19.36
CA ALA A 43 9.63 -3.77 -19.66
C ALA A 43 8.19 -3.92 -19.18
N LEU A 44 7.56 -5.07 -19.44
CA LEU A 44 6.21 -5.33 -18.97
C LEU A 44 6.16 -5.59 -17.47
N GLN A 45 7.13 -6.27 -16.87
CA GLN A 45 7.19 -6.46 -15.42
C GLN A 45 7.32 -5.12 -14.67
N ARG A 46 8.03 -4.14 -15.25
CA ARG A 46 8.04 -2.75 -14.75
C ARG A 46 6.69 -2.08 -14.94
N ALA A 47 6.09 -2.12 -16.14
CA ALA A 47 4.78 -1.52 -16.38
C ALA A 47 3.65 -2.12 -15.52
N LEU A 48 3.78 -3.41 -15.16
CA LEU A 48 2.89 -4.14 -14.25
C LEU A 48 3.25 -3.96 -12.77
N PHE A 49 4.22 -3.11 -12.44
CA PHE A 49 4.67 -2.85 -11.07
C PHE A 49 5.21 -4.10 -10.35
N PHE A 50 5.63 -5.16 -11.04
CA PHE A 50 6.31 -6.30 -10.40
C PHE A 50 7.80 -6.03 -10.15
N GLU A 51 8.40 -5.21 -11.01
CA GLU A 51 9.80 -4.80 -10.91
C GLU A 51 9.96 -3.28 -10.77
N PRO A 52 11.03 -2.81 -10.08
CA PRO A 52 11.36 -1.40 -10.04
C PRO A 52 11.70 -0.85 -11.43
N ASP A 53 11.16 0.31 -11.77
CA ASP A 53 11.62 1.06 -12.95
C ASP A 53 12.85 1.89 -12.57
N PRO A 54 14.04 1.60 -13.12
CA PRO A 54 15.26 2.35 -12.82
C PRO A 54 15.23 3.79 -13.34
N LEU A 55 14.31 4.12 -14.25
CA LEU A 55 14.16 5.47 -14.79
C LEU A 55 13.20 6.33 -13.96
N ALA A 56 12.44 5.73 -13.03
CA ALA A 56 11.48 6.45 -12.22
C ALA A 56 12.17 7.28 -11.12
N SER A 57 11.82 8.56 -11.04
CA SER A 57 12.32 9.49 -10.02
C SER A 57 11.36 9.58 -8.83
N ALA A 58 11.90 9.80 -7.64
CA ALA A 58 11.10 10.04 -6.44
C ALA A 58 10.20 11.29 -6.56
N SER A 59 10.57 12.26 -7.39
CA SER A 59 9.75 13.45 -7.68
C SER A 59 8.54 13.19 -8.56
N THR A 60 8.52 12.05 -9.27
CA THR A 60 7.44 11.65 -10.18
C THR A 60 6.83 10.33 -9.72
N ARG A 61 6.74 10.11 -8.40
CA ARG A 61 6.21 8.87 -7.83
C ARG A 61 4.79 8.61 -8.35
N VAL A 62 4.61 7.47 -9.01
CA VAL A 62 3.32 7.02 -9.52
C VAL A 62 2.79 5.92 -8.62
N LYS A 63 1.55 6.05 -8.13
CA LYS A 63 0.82 5.01 -7.41
C LYS A 63 0.36 3.94 -8.40
N ASN A 64 0.40 2.67 -7.99
CA ASN A 64 -0.05 1.57 -8.83
C ASN A 64 -1.57 1.69 -9.09
N PRO A 65 -2.01 1.95 -10.33
CA PRO A 65 -3.40 2.29 -10.61
C PRO A 65 -4.35 1.11 -10.39
N LEU A 66 -3.90 -0.13 -10.62
CA LEU A 66 -4.70 -1.32 -10.34
C LEU A 66 -4.96 -1.46 -8.83
N LEU A 67 -3.92 -1.24 -8.01
CA LEU A 67 -4.05 -1.31 -6.56
C LEU A 67 -4.86 -0.13 -6.01
N ALA A 68 -4.69 1.07 -6.55
CA ALA A 68 -5.47 2.23 -6.16
C ALA A 68 -6.98 2.04 -6.44
N GLU A 69 -7.34 1.41 -7.57
CA GLU A 69 -8.73 1.05 -7.88
C GLU A 69 -9.27 -0.03 -6.93
N THR A 70 -8.42 -0.99 -6.53
CA THR A 70 -8.84 -2.16 -5.74
C THR A 70 -8.86 -1.89 -4.23
N PHE A 71 -7.96 -1.03 -3.75
CA PHE A 71 -7.77 -0.67 -2.35
C PHE A 71 -7.79 0.87 -2.14
N PRO A 72 -8.83 1.61 -2.56
CA PRO A 72 -8.85 3.07 -2.50
C PRO A 72 -8.34 3.71 -1.19
N PRO A 73 -8.72 3.24 0.02
CA PRO A 73 -8.28 3.85 1.28
C PRO A 73 -6.77 3.80 1.52
N PHE A 74 -6.06 2.92 0.79
CA PHE A 74 -4.62 2.79 0.92
C PHE A 74 -3.86 3.77 0.01
N PHE A 75 -4.52 4.31 -1.01
CA PHE A 75 -3.91 5.08 -2.08
C PHE A 75 -4.48 6.49 -2.23
N GLU A 76 -5.62 6.80 -1.61
CA GLU A 76 -6.17 8.15 -1.58
C GLU A 76 -5.35 9.06 -0.65
N ASP A 77 -5.17 10.32 -1.06
CA ASP A 77 -4.56 11.36 -0.22
C ASP A 77 -5.65 12.08 0.57
N ASP A 78 -6.49 11.31 1.27
CA ASP A 78 -7.54 11.85 2.11
C ASP A 78 -6.95 12.28 3.46
N PRO A 79 -7.08 13.56 3.87
CA PRO A 79 -6.63 13.99 5.21
C PRO A 79 -7.44 13.34 6.35
N HIS A 80 -8.64 12.83 6.06
CA HIS A 80 -9.52 12.23 7.06
C HIS A 80 -9.12 10.77 7.37
N TRP A 81 -9.48 10.32 8.57
CA TRP A 81 -9.29 8.94 8.98
C TRP A 81 -10.18 7.99 8.15
N SER A 82 -9.56 7.04 7.46
CA SER A 82 -10.22 5.88 6.87
C SER A 82 -10.64 4.95 8.01
N GLY A 83 -11.90 5.06 8.41
CA GLY A 83 -12.37 4.36 9.61
C GLY A 83 -13.87 4.27 9.78
N ASN A 84 -14.70 4.74 8.83
CA ASN A 84 -16.07 4.25 8.86
C ASN A 84 -16.03 2.79 8.38
N LEU A 85 -16.50 1.87 9.22
CA LEU A 85 -16.73 0.46 8.87
C LEU A 85 -17.37 0.36 7.47
N GLU A 86 -18.25 1.30 7.13
CA GLU A 86 -18.89 1.43 5.82
C GLU A 86 -17.92 1.56 4.64
N ALA A 87 -16.83 2.34 4.73
CA ALA A 87 -15.82 2.40 3.66
C ALA A 87 -15.15 1.04 3.49
N ILE A 88 -14.75 0.40 4.59
CA ILE A 88 -14.09 -0.92 4.60
C ILE A 88 -15.04 -2.01 4.09
N GLU A 89 -16.31 -1.98 4.51
CA GLU A 89 -17.39 -2.87 4.09
C GLU A 89 -17.80 -2.65 2.63
N SER A 90 -17.63 -1.44 2.09
CA SER A 90 -17.96 -1.15 0.69
C SER A 90 -16.92 -1.68 -0.31
N MET A 91 -15.70 -1.96 0.16
CA MET A 91 -14.56 -2.35 -0.67
C MET A 91 -14.77 -3.69 -1.39
N PRO A 92 -14.08 -3.94 -2.51
CA PRO A 92 -14.16 -5.22 -3.21
C PRO A 92 -13.82 -6.45 -2.36
N TRP A 93 -12.96 -6.30 -1.35
CA TRP A 93 -12.49 -7.41 -0.51
C TRP A 93 -13.44 -7.86 0.59
N SER A 94 -14.37 -7.02 1.03
CA SER A 94 -15.37 -7.36 2.04
C SER A 94 -16.42 -8.27 1.41
N LYS A 95 -16.64 -8.11 0.11
CA LYS A 95 -17.53 -8.94 -0.72
C LYS A 95 -16.91 -10.30 -1.08
N ALA A 96 -15.59 -10.45 -0.98
CA ALA A 96 -14.87 -11.68 -1.32
C ALA A 96 -13.64 -11.90 -0.41
N PRO A 97 -13.81 -12.03 0.91
CA PRO A 97 -12.70 -12.03 1.88
C PRO A 97 -11.70 -13.16 1.61
N ASP A 98 -12.17 -14.34 1.20
CA ASP A 98 -11.32 -15.48 0.90
C ASP A 98 -10.38 -15.22 -0.28
N ALA A 99 -10.78 -14.40 -1.25
CA ALA A 99 -9.93 -14.07 -2.41
C ALA A 99 -8.74 -13.18 -2.01
N PHE A 100 -8.93 -12.32 -1.00
CA PHE A 100 -7.90 -11.38 -0.53
C PHE A 100 -6.98 -11.97 0.56
N LYS A 101 -7.37 -13.10 1.16
CA LYS A 101 -6.53 -13.90 2.06
C LYS A 101 -5.53 -14.82 1.35
N ARG A 102 -5.65 -14.99 0.02
CA ARG A 102 -4.76 -15.84 -0.79
C ARG A 102 -3.34 -15.29 -0.83
N GLN A 103 -2.37 -16.08 -0.38
CA GLN A 103 -0.96 -15.70 -0.32
C GLN A 103 -0.31 -15.65 -1.71
N GLU A 104 -0.82 -16.45 -2.64
CA GLU A 104 -0.34 -16.57 -4.02
C GLU A 104 -0.84 -15.46 -4.96
N ALA A 105 -1.75 -14.60 -4.48
CA ALA A 105 -2.36 -13.58 -5.30
C ALA A 105 -1.28 -12.64 -5.89
N SER A 106 -1.31 -12.44 -7.21
CA SER A 106 -0.28 -11.66 -7.91
C SER A 106 -0.16 -10.24 -7.38
N TRP A 107 -1.28 -9.60 -7.02
CA TRP A 107 -1.30 -8.25 -6.46
C TRP A 107 -0.43 -8.11 -5.20
N ARG A 108 -0.29 -9.16 -4.36
CA ARG A 108 0.58 -9.13 -3.16
C ARG A 108 2.05 -8.86 -3.52
N ARG A 109 2.46 -9.29 -4.71
CA ARG A 109 3.81 -9.13 -5.23
C ARG A 109 3.99 -7.82 -6.01
N MET A 110 2.94 -7.04 -6.27
CA MET A 110 3.09 -5.76 -6.96
C MET A 110 3.62 -4.68 -6.01
N LEU A 111 4.47 -3.82 -6.53
CA LEU A 111 4.91 -2.58 -5.90
C LEU A 111 3.70 -1.64 -5.74
N VAL A 112 3.66 -0.93 -4.61
CA VAL A 112 2.62 0.06 -4.35
C VAL A 112 2.85 1.36 -5.13
N THR A 113 4.12 1.72 -5.37
CA THR A 113 4.50 2.89 -6.15
C THR A 113 5.71 2.60 -7.04
N GLN A 114 5.90 3.44 -8.06
CA GLN A 114 7.15 3.53 -8.82
C GLN A 114 7.70 4.97 -8.77
N PRO A 115 8.96 5.18 -8.32
CA PRO A 115 9.88 4.15 -7.82
C PRO A 115 9.34 3.47 -6.53
N PRO A 116 9.83 2.26 -6.19
CA PRO A 116 9.40 1.55 -5.00
C PRO A 116 9.57 2.39 -3.74
N ALA A 117 8.55 2.45 -2.89
CA ALA A 117 8.68 3.08 -1.59
C ALA A 117 9.72 2.33 -0.74
N GLN A 118 10.69 3.08 -0.24
CA GLN A 118 11.84 2.60 0.52
C GLN A 118 11.60 2.70 2.02
N THR A 119 10.70 3.57 2.46
CA THR A 119 10.45 3.82 3.87
C THR A 119 8.97 3.86 4.20
N MET A 120 8.60 3.27 5.34
CA MET A 120 7.25 3.33 5.87
C MET A 120 7.31 3.64 7.37
N VAL A 121 6.69 4.74 7.78
CA VAL A 121 6.53 5.11 9.18
C VAL A 121 5.15 4.65 9.63
N ILE A 122 5.08 3.97 10.76
CA ILE A 122 3.83 3.56 11.40
C ILE A 122 3.74 4.32 12.72
N GLU A 123 2.66 5.07 12.92
CA GLU A 123 2.35 5.74 14.17
C GLU A 123 1.00 5.24 14.68
N GLN A 124 0.98 4.77 15.92
CA GLN A 124 -0.21 4.25 16.58
C GLN A 124 -0.46 5.02 17.87
N GLU A 125 -1.68 5.55 18.00
CA GLU A 125 -2.18 6.14 19.25
C GLU A 125 -3.10 5.12 19.94
N VAL A 126 -2.78 4.77 21.19
CA VAL A 126 -3.58 3.88 22.03
C VAL A 126 -4.05 4.68 23.24
N SER A 127 -5.35 4.95 23.29
CA SER A 127 -6.02 5.58 24.42
C SER A 127 -6.54 4.50 25.39
N GLY A 128 -6.26 4.67 26.68
CA GLY A 128 -6.78 3.81 27.73
C GLY A 128 -7.02 4.56 29.02
N MET A 129 -7.55 3.87 30.04
CA MET A 129 -7.82 4.48 31.35
C MET A 129 -6.58 5.09 32.03
N ALA A 130 -5.37 4.68 31.63
CA ALA A 130 -4.11 5.19 32.14
C ALA A 130 -3.55 6.39 31.34
N GLY A 131 -4.30 6.90 30.35
CA GLY A 131 -3.88 7.99 29.47
C GLY A 131 -3.66 7.56 28.03
N ILE A 132 -3.05 8.45 27.25
CA ILE A 132 -2.71 8.23 25.84
C ILE A 132 -1.28 7.71 25.78
N SER A 133 -1.07 6.67 24.99
CA SER A 133 0.25 6.16 24.66
C SER A 133 0.47 6.15 23.15
N GLU A 134 1.61 6.64 22.72
CA GLU A 134 2.00 6.68 21.31
C GLU A 134 3.07 5.62 21.03
N ARG A 135 2.93 4.93 19.90
CA ARG A 135 3.90 3.96 19.40
C ARG A 135 4.31 4.37 18.00
N ARG A 136 5.61 4.32 17.71
CA ARG A 136 6.14 4.62 16.39
C ARG A 136 7.07 3.51 15.93
N ALA A 137 6.97 3.11 14.67
CA ALA A 137 7.89 2.21 14.01
C ALA A 137 8.32 2.81 12.67
N VAL A 138 9.56 2.54 12.25
CA VAL A 138 10.08 2.99 10.96
C VAL A 138 10.68 1.78 10.24
N LEU A 139 10.09 1.45 9.10
CA LEU A 139 10.63 0.46 8.17
C LEU A 139 11.47 1.18 7.11
N LYS A 140 12.69 0.70 6.86
CA LYS A 140 13.64 1.27 5.89
C LYS A 140 14.11 0.17 4.92
N ASP A 141 14.79 0.60 3.86
CA ASP A 141 15.37 -0.27 2.82
C ASP A 141 14.36 -1.24 2.20
N LEU A 142 13.11 -0.77 2.08
CA LEU A 142 12.01 -1.54 1.52
C LEU A 142 12.01 -1.51 -0.01
N SER A 143 11.45 -2.53 -0.62
CA SER A 143 10.76 -2.38 -1.90
C SER A 143 9.29 -2.65 -1.63
N LEU A 144 8.58 -1.66 -1.10
CA LEU A 144 7.25 -1.89 -0.52
C LEU A 144 6.30 -2.49 -1.55
N ARG A 145 5.86 -3.72 -1.26
CA ARG A 145 4.88 -4.46 -2.05
C ARG A 145 3.56 -4.49 -1.31
N MET A 146 2.48 -4.65 -2.07
CA MET A 146 1.13 -4.61 -1.54
C MET A 146 0.87 -5.66 -0.46
N GLY A 147 1.48 -6.86 -0.56
CA GLY A 147 1.32 -7.89 0.46
C GLY A 147 1.80 -7.42 1.85
N VAL A 148 2.95 -6.76 1.91
CA VAL A 148 3.49 -6.21 3.17
C VAL A 148 2.59 -5.10 3.70
N LEU A 149 2.14 -4.18 2.83
CA LEU A 149 1.24 -3.11 3.23
C LEU A 149 -0.10 -3.66 3.76
N TYR A 150 -0.67 -4.64 3.05
CA TYR A 150 -1.90 -5.34 3.42
C TYR A 150 -1.76 -6.01 4.79
N ASP A 151 -0.74 -6.85 4.96
CA ASP A 151 -0.55 -7.64 6.17
C ASP A 151 -0.18 -6.75 7.37
N THR A 152 0.27 -5.51 7.12
CA THR A 152 0.48 -4.51 8.18
C THR A 152 -0.84 -3.86 8.60
N ILE A 153 -1.71 -3.50 7.67
CA ILE A 153 -2.91 -2.69 7.97
C ILE A 153 -4.10 -3.55 8.41
N VAL A 154 -4.34 -4.67 7.73
CA VAL A 154 -5.56 -5.48 7.93
C VAL A 154 -5.72 -5.99 9.37
N PRO A 155 -4.67 -6.41 10.10
CA PRO A 155 -4.81 -6.80 11.50
C PRO A 155 -5.35 -5.67 12.39
N PHE A 156 -5.05 -4.41 12.10
CA PHE A 156 -5.63 -3.28 12.83
C PHE A 156 -7.12 -3.12 12.54
N ILE A 157 -7.53 -3.34 11.28
CA ILE A 157 -8.93 -3.23 10.86
C ILE A 157 -9.80 -4.33 11.50
N GLU A 158 -9.30 -5.56 11.56
CA GLU A 158 -10.05 -6.70 12.10
C GLU A 158 -10.29 -6.63 13.63
N ASP A 159 -9.62 -5.72 14.34
CA ASP A 159 -9.75 -5.53 15.81
C ASP A 159 -10.91 -4.58 16.20
N ASP A 160 -11.88 -4.34 15.31
CA ASP A 160 -13.18 -3.64 15.48
C ASP A 160 -13.15 -2.19 16.05
N VAL A 161 -11.99 -1.63 16.40
CA VAL A 161 -11.90 -0.35 17.16
C VAL A 161 -10.95 0.65 16.50
N VAL A 162 -10.47 0.38 15.28
CA VAL A 162 -9.30 1.10 14.74
C VAL A 162 -9.60 1.80 13.42
N CYS A 163 -9.44 3.12 13.40
CA CYS A 163 -9.34 3.90 12.18
C CYS A 163 -7.88 4.02 11.77
N PHE A 164 -7.63 4.13 10.47
CA PHE A 164 -6.28 4.38 9.97
C PHE A 164 -6.31 5.50 8.93
N ARG A 165 -5.16 6.10 8.63
CA ARG A 165 -5.00 6.86 7.39
C ARG A 165 -3.60 6.69 6.85
N ILE A 166 -3.49 6.87 5.54
CA ILE A 166 -2.23 6.75 4.83
C ILE A 166 -1.87 8.10 4.23
N GLN A 167 -0.67 8.59 4.51
CA GLN A 167 -0.14 9.81 3.94
C GLN A 167 1.07 9.49 3.06
N TRP A 168 0.95 9.78 1.78
CA TRP A 168 2.01 9.62 0.80
C TRP A 168 2.85 10.89 0.71
N HIS A 169 4.17 10.74 0.69
CA HIS A 169 5.08 11.88 0.63
C HIS A 169 6.02 11.76 -0.57
N ASN A 170 6.22 12.90 -1.25
CA ASN A 170 7.16 13.02 -2.36
C ASN A 170 8.52 13.52 -1.83
N GLY A 171 9.32 12.65 -1.21
CA GLY A 171 10.69 13.01 -0.84
C GLY A 171 11.36 12.11 0.20
N ILE A 172 12.69 11.97 0.09
CA ILE A 172 13.55 11.23 1.02
C ILE A 172 13.89 12.17 2.18
N ALA A 173 12.96 12.41 3.10
CA ALA A 173 13.30 13.10 4.33
C ALA A 173 13.97 12.10 5.27
N LEU A 174 15.30 12.22 5.46
CA LEU A 174 16.06 11.45 6.47
C LEU A 174 15.57 11.74 7.90
N GLU A 175 14.97 12.92 8.09
CA GLU A 175 14.14 13.31 9.24
C GLU A 175 12.79 13.81 8.73
N GLY A 176 11.85 12.90 8.53
CA GLY A 176 10.49 13.21 8.08
C GLY A 176 9.62 11.95 8.03
N PRO A 177 8.39 12.04 7.49
CA PRO A 177 7.40 10.96 7.54
C PRO A 177 7.74 9.73 6.67
N GLY A 178 8.93 9.68 6.06
CA GLY A 178 9.29 8.68 5.06
C GLY A 178 8.50 8.86 3.75
N ASP A 179 8.55 7.86 2.88
CA ASP A 179 7.79 7.82 1.63
C ASP A 179 6.28 7.61 1.89
N LEU A 180 5.99 6.92 2.99
CA LEU A 180 4.66 6.50 3.40
C LEU A 180 4.55 6.61 4.92
N LYS A 181 3.50 7.27 5.40
CA LYS A 181 3.12 7.28 6.82
C LYS A 181 1.77 6.58 6.98
N LEU A 182 1.73 5.55 7.81
CA LEU A 182 0.51 4.89 8.28
C LEU A 182 0.22 5.37 9.69
N GLU A 183 -0.91 6.03 9.89
CA GLU A 183 -1.41 6.42 11.20
C GLU A 183 -2.56 5.50 11.59
N VAL A 184 -2.57 5.04 12.84
CA VAL A 184 -3.51 4.07 13.39
C VAL A 184 -4.02 4.57 14.73
N GLY A 185 -5.33 4.62 14.94
CA GLY A 185 -5.93 5.16 16.17
C GLY A 185 -7.07 4.29 16.67
N ALA A 186 -7.12 4.02 17.99
CA ALA A 186 -8.17 3.21 18.60
C ALA A 186 -9.18 4.07 19.41
N GLY A 187 -10.49 3.90 19.18
CA GLY A 187 -11.57 4.44 20.01
C GLY A 187 -12.10 5.84 19.64
N TYR A 188 -12.66 6.57 20.63
CA TYR A 188 -13.27 7.91 20.49
C TYR A 188 -12.35 8.96 19.80
N GLY A 189 -11.05 8.71 19.69
CA GLY A 189 -10.10 9.50 18.90
C GLY A 189 -10.42 9.55 17.39
N CYS A 190 -11.06 8.50 16.84
CA CYS A 190 -11.62 8.52 15.47
C CYS A 190 -12.75 9.54 15.31
N MET A 191 -13.49 9.82 16.40
CA MET A 191 -14.54 10.83 16.44
C MET A 191 -13.98 12.22 16.79
N ASP A 192 -12.79 12.33 17.39
CA ASP A 192 -12.23 13.60 17.85
C ASP A 192 -11.70 14.51 16.73
N ASP A 193 -11.65 14.07 15.46
CA ASP A 193 -11.52 15.02 14.34
C ASP A 193 -12.83 15.81 14.09
N LEU A 194 -13.98 15.38 14.62
CA LEU A 194 -15.18 16.23 14.75
C LEU A 194 -15.10 17.18 15.96
N SER A 195 -14.25 16.89 16.96
CA SER A 195 -14.12 17.71 18.18
C SER A 195 -12.92 18.65 18.16
N ARG A 196 -11.86 18.38 17.37
CA ARG A 196 -10.75 19.31 17.10
C ARG A 196 -11.20 20.52 16.28
N THR A 197 -12.34 20.45 15.59
CA THR A 197 -13.05 21.62 15.06
C THR A 197 -13.65 22.51 16.17
N LEU A 198 -13.68 22.05 17.43
CA LEU A 198 -14.15 22.75 18.62
C LEU A 198 -13.10 22.73 19.75
N GLY A 199 -11.87 23.19 19.43
CA GLY A 199 -10.93 23.80 20.38
C GLY A 199 -10.82 23.20 21.79
N GLY A 200 -10.04 22.13 21.96
CA GLY A 200 -9.62 21.62 23.26
C GLY A 200 -8.15 21.21 23.26
N ARG A 201 -7.31 21.84 24.08
CA ARG A 201 -5.89 21.47 24.29
C ARG A 201 -5.80 20.30 25.26
N PHE A 202 -5.13 19.22 24.85
CA PHE A 202 -4.59 18.22 25.78
C PHE A 202 -3.06 18.21 25.70
N HIS A 203 -2.42 18.23 26.86
CA HIS A 203 -0.97 18.10 27.04
C HIS A 203 -0.65 16.60 27.13
N SER A 204 0.26 16.09 26.29
CA SER A 204 0.89 14.78 26.48
C SER A 204 2.26 14.96 27.14
N ASP A 205 2.54 14.14 28.14
CA ASP A 205 3.78 14.14 28.91
C ASP A 205 4.51 12.83 28.60
N GLY A 206 5.75 12.91 28.11
CA GLY A 206 6.67 11.78 27.96
C GLY A 206 6.59 10.99 26.64
N GLU A 207 7.19 11.55 25.59
CA GLU A 207 7.51 10.89 24.32
C GLU A 207 8.44 9.67 24.55
N LYS A 208 8.07 8.47 24.06
CA LYS A 208 8.96 7.30 24.08
C LYS A 208 8.94 6.63 22.71
N VAL A 209 9.77 7.14 21.81
CA VAL A 209 10.01 6.54 20.48
C VAL A 209 10.73 5.21 20.66
N ILE A 210 10.07 4.11 20.32
CA ILE A 210 10.67 2.77 20.30
C ILE A 210 10.94 2.39 18.84
N GLU A 211 12.18 2.59 18.38
CA GLU A 211 12.60 2.06 17.08
C GLU A 211 12.67 0.52 17.14
N VAL A 212 11.78 -0.15 16.42
CA VAL A 212 11.78 -1.62 16.33
C VAL A 212 12.31 -2.03 14.95
N PRO A 213 13.43 -2.77 14.87
CA PRO A 213 13.99 -3.25 13.60
C PRO A 213 13.03 -4.19 12.87
N PHE A 214 13.13 -4.18 11.53
CA PHE A 214 12.40 -5.11 10.69
C PHE A 214 12.80 -6.56 11.03
N GLY A 215 11.84 -7.39 11.45
CA GLY A 215 12.04 -8.79 11.89
C GLY A 215 11.53 -9.11 13.32
N LYS A 216 11.27 -8.12 14.17
CA LYS A 216 10.67 -8.33 15.51
C LYS A 216 9.14 -8.33 15.54
N TRP A 217 8.50 -7.91 14.45
CA TRP A 217 7.04 -7.89 14.31
C TRP A 217 6.46 -9.28 14.01
N GLU A 218 7.19 -10.15 13.29
CA GLU A 218 6.79 -11.54 13.03
C GLU A 218 6.66 -12.39 14.31
N THR A 219 7.44 -12.07 15.35
CA THR A 219 7.50 -12.88 16.57
C THR A 219 6.50 -12.47 17.65
N ARG A 220 5.76 -11.37 17.48
CA ARG A 220 4.86 -10.83 18.52
C ARG A 220 3.37 -10.92 18.21
N MET A 221 2.99 -11.41 17.03
CA MET A 221 1.57 -11.64 16.72
C MET A 221 1.05 -13.02 17.15
N TRP A 222 1.86 -13.82 17.86
CA TRP A 222 1.51 -15.17 18.32
C TRP A 222 1.98 -15.51 19.74
N ASP A 223 2.03 -14.53 20.64
CA ASP A 223 2.16 -14.77 22.10
C ASP A 223 1.17 -13.90 22.88
#